data_AF-A0A836PNP4-F1
#
_entry.id   AF-A0A836PNP4-F1
#
_cell.length_a   1.000
_cell.length_b   1.000
_cell.length_c   1.000
_cell.angle_alpha   90.00
_cell.angle_beta   90.00
_cell.angle_gamma   90.00
#
_symmetry.space_group_name_H-M   'P 1'
#
loop_
_entity.id
_entity.type
_entity.pdbx_description
1 polymer ?
#
loop_
_entity_poly.entity_id
_entity_poly.type
_entity_poly.pdbx_seq_one_letter_code
_entity_poly.pdbx_strand_id
1 'polypeptide(L)' 'MKDDAKKTWTINDKEYDLDTLSDDAKSQIVNIQVVDSEIAKLQQQLAIMQTARNAYAKALNEEIAEKH' A
#
# COMPACT_ATOMS: atom_id res chain seq x y z
N MET A 1 -14.78 -37.33 5.03
CA MET A 1 -14.37 -36.29 6.00
C MET A 1 -14.21 -35.02 5.18
N LYS A 2 -14.94 -33.94 5.52
CA LYS A 2 -14.82 -32.67 4.80
C LYS A 2 -13.57 -32.00 5.34
N ASP A 3 -12.62 -31.67 4.47
CA ASP A 3 -11.52 -30.78 4.82
C ASP A 3 -12.10 -29.43 5.19
N ASP A 4 -12.22 -29.16 6.48
CA ASP A 4 -12.43 -27.82 7.00
C ASP A 4 -11.13 -27.05 6.76
N ALA A 5 -11.03 -26.42 5.60
CA ALA A 5 -9.88 -25.59 5.24
C ALA A 5 -9.80 -24.41 6.23
N LYS A 6 -8.90 -24.52 7.22
CA LYS A 6 -8.55 -23.44 8.15
C LYS A 6 -8.31 -22.16 7.37
N LYS A 7 -9.04 -21.10 7.70
CA LYS A 7 -8.78 -19.78 7.12
C LYS A 7 -7.58 -19.18 7.84
N THR A 8 -6.44 -19.14 7.18
CA THR A 8 -5.25 -18.48 7.69
C THR A 8 -5.06 -17.10 7.06
N TRP A 9 -4.52 -16.16 7.83
CA TRP A 9 -4.11 -14.85 7.34
C TRP A 9 -2.67 -14.56 7.77
N THR A 10 -1.88 -14.01 6.86
CA THR A 10 -0.47 -13.69 7.12
C THR A 10 -0.30 -12.18 7.26
N ILE A 11 0.36 -11.76 8.34
CA ILE A 11 0.81 -10.39 8.54
C ILE A 11 2.19 -10.39 9.19
N ASN A 12 3.07 -9.48 8.76
CA ASN A 12 4.45 -9.34 9.28
C ASN A 12 5.20 -10.68 9.29
N ASP A 13 5.11 -11.44 8.18
CA ASP A 13 5.72 -12.76 8.00
C ASP A 13 5.22 -13.84 8.99
N LYS A 14 4.10 -13.61 9.67
CA LYS A 14 3.49 -14.58 10.58
C LYS A 14 2.10 -14.95 10.12
N GLU A 15 1.86 -16.25 10.03
CA GLU A 15 0.58 -16.84 9.69
C GLU A 15 -0.28 -17.03 10.96
N TYR A 16 -1.55 -16.66 10.87
CA TYR A 16 -2.52 -16.73 11.95
C TYR A 16 -3.74 -17.52 11.49
N ASP A 17 -4.14 -18.51 12.28
CA ASP A 17 -5.41 -19.22 12.10
C ASP A 17 -6.56 -18.35 12.60
N LEU A 18 -7.36 -17.82 11.67
CA LEU A 18 -8.44 -16.88 11.97
C LEU A 18 -9.49 -17.48 12.90
N ASP A 19 -9.68 -18.80 12.87
CA ASP A 19 -10.67 -19.48 13.71
C ASP A 19 -10.23 -19.52 15.19
N THR A 20 -8.94 -19.32 15.46
CA THR A 20 -8.36 -19.27 16.81
C THR A 20 -8.25 -17.87 17.39
N LEU A 21 -8.52 -16.83 16.59
CA LEU A 21 -8.40 -15.43 17.01
C LEU A 21 -9.66 -14.92 17.71
N SER A 22 -9.47 -14.02 18.66
CA SER A 22 -10.58 -13.26 19.25
C SER A 22 -11.24 -12.32 18.22
N ASP A 23 -12.48 -11.93 18.47
CA ASP A 23 -13.20 -10.99 17.61
C ASP A 23 -12.52 -9.62 17.55
N ASP A 24 -11.91 -9.19 18.65
CA ASP A 24 -11.08 -7.97 18.69
C ASP A 24 -9.87 -8.11 17.76
N ALA A 25 -9.17 -9.25 17.79
CA ALA A 25 -8.02 -9.49 16.92
C ALA A 25 -8.44 -9.48 15.45
N LYS A 26 -9.55 -10.15 15.10
CA LYS A 26 -10.13 -10.12 13.74
C LYS A 26 -10.49 -8.70 13.30
N SER A 27 -11.01 -7.88 14.21
CA SER A 27 -11.33 -6.47 13.93
C SER A 27 -10.06 -5.66 13.63
N GLN A 28 -8.96 -5.91 14.36
CA GLN A 28 -7.68 -5.27 14.06
C GLN A 28 -7.11 -5.70 12.71
N ILE A 29 -7.29 -6.96 12.31
CA ILE A 29 -6.90 -7.44 10.96
C ILE A 29 -7.59 -6.62 9.88
N VAL A 30 -8.89 -6.40 10.00
CA VAL A 30 -9.66 -5.58 9.04
C VAL A 30 -9.15 -4.15 9.02
N ASN A 31 -8.91 -3.54 10.19
CA ASN A 31 -8.37 -2.19 10.28
C ASN A 31 -7.02 -2.07 9.57
N ILE A 32 -6.13 -3.05 9.75
CA ILE A 32 -4.81 -3.07 9.09
C ILE A 32 -4.97 -3.17 7.58
N GLN A 33 -5.83 -4.07 7.07
CA GLN A 33 -6.07 -4.19 5.63
C GLN A 33 -6.58 -2.88 5.01
N VAL A 34 -7.43 -2.14 5.72
CA VAL A 34 -7.90 -0.82 5.28
C VAL A 34 -6.75 0.18 5.24
N VAL A 35 -5.93 0.23 6.29
CA VAL A 35 -4.77 1.13 6.34
C VAL A 35 -3.75 0.80 5.24
N ASP A 36 -3.47 -0.47 4.99
CA ASP A 36 -2.55 -0.91 3.93
C ASP A 36 -3.06 -0.49 2.55
N SER A 37 -4.36 -0.61 2.30
CA SER A 37 -4.99 -0.14 1.07
C SER A 37 -4.85 1.38 0.88
N GLU A 38 -5.03 2.17 1.94
CA GLU A 38 -4.84 3.62 1.87
C GLU A 38 -3.36 4.00 1.69
N ILE A 39 -2.43 3.27 2.31
CA ILE A 39 -0.98 3.45 2.09
C ILE A 39 -0.64 3.21 0.62
N ALA A 40 -1.12 2.12 0.02
CA ALA A 40 -0.87 1.81 -1.39
C ALA A 40 -1.39 2.91 -2.32
N LYS A 41 -2.58 3.44 -2.03
CA LYS A 41 -3.18 4.57 -2.76
C LYS A 41 -2.35 5.85 -2.63
N LEU A 42 -1.86 6.17 -1.43
CA LEU A 42 -0.97 7.32 -1.21
C LEU A 42 0.36 7.17 -1.96
N GLN A 43 0.93 5.96 -1.99
CA GLN A 43 2.13 5.66 -2.77
C GLN A 43 1.91 5.86 -4.27
N GLN A 44 0.75 5.44 -4.79
CA GLN A 44 0.38 5.69 -6.19
C GLN A 44 0.28 7.20 -6.48
N GLN A 45 -0.39 7.96 -5.61
CA GLN A 45 -0.48 9.41 -5.75
C GLN A 45 0.90 10.07 -5.72
N LEU A 46 1.78 9.63 -4.81
CA LEU A 46 3.15 10.11 -4.71
C LEU A 46 3.93 9.87 -6.01
N ALA A 47 3.81 8.69 -6.62
CA ALA A 47 4.47 8.37 -7.89
C ALA A 47 4.01 9.28 -9.04
N ILE A 48 2.71 9.61 -9.09
CA ILE A 48 2.16 10.56 -10.06
C ILE A 48 2.76 11.96 -9.82
N MET A 49 2.81 12.42 -8.57
CA MET A 49 3.38 13.73 -8.23
C MET A 49 4.87 13.81 -8.54
N GLN A 50 5.63 12.75 -8.29
CA GLN A 50 7.06 12.67 -8.65
C GLN A 50 7.28 12.78 -10.16
N THR A 51 6.42 12.13 -10.96
CA THR A 51 6.46 12.23 -12.42
C THR A 51 6.21 13.66 -12.89
N ALA A 52 5.18 14.32 -12.36
CA ALA A 52 4.87 15.71 -12.68
C ALA A 52 6.02 16.66 -12.30
N ARG A 53 6.59 16.50 -11.09
CA ARG A 53 7.74 17.28 -10.63
C ARG A 53 8.95 17.12 -11.56
N ASN A 54 9.23 15.90 -12.02
CA ASN A 54 10.34 15.64 -12.94
C ASN A 54 10.09 16.27 -14.31
N ALA A 55 8.85 16.25 -14.81
CA ALA A 55 8.49 16.93 -16.04
C ALA A 55 8.71 18.45 -15.94
N TYR A 56 8.27 19.08 -14.84
CA TYR A 56 8.49 20.51 -14.62
C TYR A 56 9.97 20.86 -14.47
N ALA A 57 10.76 20.04 -13.78
CA ALA A 57 12.20 20.24 -13.67
C ALA A 57 12.89 20.17 -15.04
N LYS A 58 12.45 19.24 -15.91
CA LYS A 58 12.96 19.15 -17.28
C LYS A 58 12.61 20.40 -18.10
N ALA A 59 11.35 20.83 -18.07
CA ALA A 59 10.90 22.03 -18.78
C ALA A 59 11.69 23.28 -18.32
N LEU A 60 11.89 23.44 -17.01
CA LEU A 60 12.71 24.53 -16.48
C LEU A 60 14.15 24.49 -17.00
N ASN A 61 14.77 23.31 -17.04
CA ASN A 61 16.13 23.18 -17.57
C ASN A 61 16.21 23.55 -19.05
N GLU A 62 15.21 23.22 -19.86
CA GLU A 62 15.12 23.59 -21.27
C GLU A 62 15.00 25.12 -21.41
N GLU A 63 14.14 25.78 -20.64
CA GLU A 63 14.00 27.25 -20.65
C GLU A 63 15.28 27.99 -20.24
N ILE A 64 16.03 27.45 -19.27
CA ILE A 64 17.31 28.02 -18.84
C ILE A 64 18.38 27.82 -19.92
N ALA A 65 18.43 26.66 -20.56
CA ALA A 65 19.39 26.35 -21.61
C ALA A 65 19.17 27.18 -22.88
N GLU A 66 17.93 27.54 -23.21
CA GLU A 66 17.62 28.39 -24.38
C GLU A 66 18.00 29.88 -24.19
N LYS A 67 18.23 30.35 -22.96
CA LYS A 67 18.51 31.76 -22.65
C LYS A 67 20.00 32.09 -22.48
N HIS A 68 20.90 31.15 -22.72
CA HIS A 68 22.36 31.32 -22.60
C HIS A 68 23.09 30.74 -23.81
#